data_AF-A0A5A7QFF8-F1
#
_entry.id   AF-A0A5A7QFF8-F1
#
_cell.length_a   1.000
_cell.length_b   1.000
_cell.length_c   1.000
_cell.angle_alpha   90.00
_cell.angle_beta   90.00
_cell.angle_gamma   90.00
#
_symmetry.space_group_name_H-M   'P 1'
#
loop_
_entity.id
_entity.type
_entity.pdbx_description
1 polymer ?
#
loop_
_entity_poly.entity_id
_entity_poly.type
_entity_poly.pdbx_seq_one_letter_code
_entity_poly.pdbx_strand_id
1 'polypeptide(L)'
;MFDGMLKSKFDCKCKSDVKLTRARADLVKKKRNAMQKYCSVSILAEGLLVEMNLTSCYEFVDQCCEHISKNVSAMDKQKECPEECREAVSSLMFAAARFADMPELRELRTLFSERYGNSLDCFKINKDKENFSEKMRSCLPSKESKLELLQEIAAESGLDWDSKALENKLFNESAYNKV
;
A
#
# COMPACT_ATOMS: atom_id res chain seq x y z
N MET A 1 77.06 12.89 -7.79
CA MET A 1 75.73 13.26 -8.31
C MET A 1 74.69 12.58 -7.41
N PHE A 2 74.24 13.26 -6.37
CA PHE A 2 73.18 12.78 -5.48
C PHE A 2 72.07 13.83 -5.52
N ASP A 3 71.10 13.64 -6.41
CA ASP A 3 69.89 14.44 -6.44
C ASP A 3 68.95 13.89 -5.36
N GLY A 4 69.21 14.31 -4.12
CA GLY A 4 68.40 13.96 -2.96
C GLY A 4 67.06 14.66 -3.07
N MET A 5 66.07 13.94 -3.61
CA MET A 5 64.71 14.42 -3.90
C MET A 5 63.93 14.81 -2.63
N LEU A 6 64.25 15.96 -2.03
CA LEU A 6 63.51 16.56 -0.93
C LEU A 6 62.25 17.25 -1.48
N LYS A 7 61.10 16.58 -1.34
CA LYS A 7 59.80 17.13 -1.74
C LYS A 7 59.49 18.38 -0.92
N SER A 8 59.11 19.46 -1.61
CA SER A 8 58.68 20.74 -1.02
C SER A 8 57.52 20.54 -0.05
N LYS A 9 57.46 21.36 1.02
CA LYS A 9 56.33 21.39 1.97
C LYS A 9 54.99 21.58 1.28
N PHE A 10 54.97 22.36 0.19
CA PHE A 10 53.78 22.57 -0.65
C PHE A 10 53.35 21.27 -1.35
N ASP A 11 54.29 20.53 -1.96
CA ASP A 11 54.02 19.26 -2.65
C ASP A 11 53.45 18.22 -1.69
N CYS A 12 54.08 18.06 -0.53
CA CYS A 12 53.62 17.12 0.51
C CYS A 12 52.23 17.48 1.04
N LYS A 13 51.96 18.76 1.30
CA LYS A 13 50.67 19.22 1.85
C LYS A 13 49.55 19.12 0.81
N CYS A 14 49.79 19.59 -0.42
CA CYS A 14 48.82 19.50 -1.51
C CYS A 14 48.42 18.04 -1.80
N LYS A 15 49.38 17.12 -1.89
CA LYS A 15 49.09 15.69 -2.09
C LYS A 15 48.26 15.08 -0.95
N SER A 16 48.55 15.47 0.29
CA SER A 16 47.80 15.01 1.47
C SER A 16 46.35 15.52 1.44
N ASP A 17 46.17 16.81 1.20
CA ASP A 17 44.85 17.45 1.18
C ASP A 17 43.99 16.96 0.02
N VAL A 18 44.58 16.74 -1.17
CA VAL A 18 43.89 16.12 -2.32
C VAL A 18 43.46 14.68 -1.99
N LYS A 19 44.32 13.89 -1.34
CA LYS A 19 44.00 12.52 -0.93
C LYS A 19 42.84 12.50 0.07
N LEU A 20 42.87 13.38 1.08
CA LEU A 20 41.83 13.49 2.09
C LEU A 20 40.50 13.96 1.48
N THR A 21 40.56 14.94 0.57
CA THR A 21 39.39 15.47 -0.13
C THR A 21 38.74 14.41 -1.01
N ARG A 22 39.55 13.63 -1.75
CA ARG A 22 39.05 12.51 -2.57
C ARG A 22 38.40 11.44 -1.69
N ALA A 23 39.04 11.04 -0.59
CA ALA A 23 38.46 10.08 0.36
C ALA A 23 37.13 10.58 0.99
N ARG A 24 37.05 11.87 1.33
CA ARG A 24 35.80 12.48 1.83
C ARG A 24 34.72 12.51 0.76
N ALA A 25 35.06 12.85 -0.49
CA ALA A 25 34.12 12.84 -1.60
C ALA A 25 33.57 11.42 -1.85
N ASP A 26 34.42 10.40 -1.81
CA ASP A 26 34.02 9.00 -1.96
C ASP A 26 33.08 8.56 -0.82
N LEU A 27 33.35 8.97 0.42
CA LEU A 27 32.47 8.68 1.56
C LEU A 27 31.10 9.36 1.38
N VAL A 28 31.06 10.62 0.99
CA VAL A 28 29.81 11.36 0.73
C VAL A 28 29.02 10.70 -0.41
N LYS A 29 29.69 10.29 -1.48
CA LYS A 29 29.06 9.57 -2.61
C LYS A 29 28.47 8.24 -2.17
N LYS A 30 29.21 7.44 -1.39
CA LYS A 30 28.72 6.16 -0.82
C LYS A 30 27.51 6.38 0.09
N LYS A 31 27.55 7.38 0.97
CA LYS A 31 26.44 7.71 1.87
C LYS A 31 25.18 8.11 1.10
N ARG A 32 25.32 8.96 0.07
CA ARG A 32 24.18 9.37 -0.77
C ARG A 32 23.59 8.19 -1.54
N ASN A 33 24.42 7.33 -2.13
CA ASN A 33 23.94 6.16 -2.85
C ASN A 33 23.21 5.17 -1.93
N ALA A 34 23.71 4.94 -0.71
CA ALA A 34 23.03 4.07 0.25
C ALA A 34 21.66 4.64 0.68
N MET A 35 21.58 5.95 0.93
CA MET A 35 20.35 6.62 1.33
C MET A 35 19.31 6.66 0.19
N GLN A 36 19.75 6.91 -1.04
CA GLN A 36 18.90 6.86 -2.23
C GLN A 36 18.35 5.45 -2.49
N LYS A 37 19.16 4.40 -2.28
CA LYS A 37 18.71 3.01 -2.47
C LYS A 37 17.64 2.57 -1.47
N TYR A 38 17.69 3.05 -0.23
CA TYR A 38 16.87 2.49 0.85
C TYR A 38 15.65 3.34 1.22
N CYS A 39 15.79 4.67 1.28
CA CYS A 39 14.71 5.52 1.79
C CYS A 39 13.63 5.83 0.76
N SER A 40 13.97 6.06 -0.51
CA SER A 40 12.95 6.45 -1.50
C SER A 40 12.06 5.27 -1.87
N VAL A 41 12.64 4.12 -2.21
CA VAL A 41 11.89 2.97 -2.73
C VAL A 41 10.95 2.39 -1.66
N SER A 42 11.43 2.22 -0.42
CA SER A 42 10.62 1.66 0.66
C SER A 42 9.44 2.56 1.06
N ILE A 43 9.68 3.87 1.18
CA ILE A 43 8.62 4.83 1.56
C ILE A 43 7.61 5.00 0.42
N LEU A 44 8.10 5.08 -0.83
CA LEU A 44 7.24 5.19 -2.01
C LEU A 44 6.36 3.95 -2.17
N ALA A 45 6.92 2.75 -1.98
CA ALA A 45 6.14 1.52 -2.07
C ALA A 45 5.09 1.42 -0.97
N GLU A 46 5.39 1.81 0.27
CA GLU A 46 4.40 1.79 1.35
C GLU A 46 3.25 2.77 1.09
N GLY A 47 3.54 3.98 0.62
CA GLY A 47 2.52 4.93 0.19
C GLY A 47 1.69 4.38 -0.97
N LEU A 48 2.35 3.85 -1.99
CA LEU A 48 1.68 3.29 -3.17
C LEU A 48 0.81 2.08 -2.82
N LEU A 49 1.23 1.21 -1.91
CA LEU A 49 0.43 0.09 -1.42
C LEU A 49 -0.85 0.58 -0.73
N VAL A 50 -0.76 1.62 0.10
CA VAL A 50 -1.94 2.21 0.74
C VAL A 50 -2.92 2.75 -0.30
N GLU A 51 -2.41 3.49 -1.29
CA GLU A 51 -3.23 4.05 -2.38
C GLU A 51 -3.85 2.97 -3.28
N MET A 52 -3.10 1.90 -3.59
CA MET A 52 -3.61 0.76 -4.36
C MET A 52 -4.74 0.05 -3.62
N ASN A 53 -4.58 -0.20 -2.31
CA ASN A 53 -5.65 -0.82 -1.52
C ASN A 53 -6.90 0.05 -1.52
N LEU A 54 -6.71 1.36 -1.31
CA LEU A 54 -7.80 2.31 -1.28
C LEU A 54 -8.53 2.31 -2.62
N THR A 55 -7.79 2.33 -3.73
CA THR A 55 -8.33 2.21 -5.10
C THR A 55 -9.17 0.94 -5.28
N SER A 56 -8.64 -0.22 -4.90
CA SER A 56 -9.40 -1.48 -4.99
C SER A 56 -10.68 -1.48 -4.14
N CYS A 57 -10.67 -0.79 -3.00
CA CYS A 57 -11.86 -0.66 -2.18
C CYS A 57 -12.93 0.23 -2.87
N TYR A 58 -12.52 1.31 -3.55
CA TYR A 58 -13.44 2.12 -4.36
C TYR A 58 -13.98 1.35 -5.57
N GLU A 59 -13.15 0.56 -6.25
CA GLU A 59 -13.58 -0.31 -7.35
C GLU A 59 -14.62 -1.33 -6.88
N PHE A 60 -14.44 -1.92 -5.69
CA PHE A 60 -15.43 -2.83 -5.11
C PHE A 60 -16.76 -2.12 -4.81
N VAL A 61 -16.71 -0.89 -4.29
CA VAL A 61 -17.90 -0.07 -4.07
C VAL A 61 -18.61 0.23 -5.40
N ASP A 62 -17.86 0.59 -6.44
CA ASP A 62 -18.40 0.86 -7.78
C ASP A 62 -19.10 -0.39 -8.37
N GLN A 63 -18.48 -1.56 -8.26
CA GLN A 63 -19.09 -2.83 -8.68
C GLN A 63 -20.40 -3.12 -7.94
N CYS A 64 -20.47 -2.84 -6.63
CA CYS A 64 -21.70 -2.99 -5.86
C CYS A 64 -22.78 -2.02 -6.35
N CYS A 65 -22.43 -0.76 -6.63
CA CYS A 65 -23.33 0.23 -7.19
C CYS A 65 -23.86 -0.21 -8.57
N GLU A 66 -22.98 -0.66 -9.46
CA GLU A 66 -23.35 -1.15 -10.79
C GLU A 66 -24.30 -2.36 -10.70
N HIS A 67 -24.03 -3.31 -9.81
CA HIS A 67 -24.88 -4.46 -9.58
C HIS A 67 -26.28 -4.08 -9.11
N ILE A 68 -26.37 -3.11 -8.19
CA ILE A 68 -27.67 -2.57 -7.74
C ILE A 68 -28.37 -1.87 -8.91
N SER A 69 -27.68 -1.01 -9.66
CA SER A 69 -28.23 -0.29 -10.81
C SER A 69 -28.88 -1.23 -11.83
N LYS A 70 -28.26 -2.38 -12.11
CA LYS A 70 -28.80 -3.41 -13.00
C LYS A 70 -30.07 -4.07 -12.46
N ASN A 71 -30.24 -4.11 -11.13
CA ASN A 71 -31.32 -4.83 -10.45
C ASN A 71 -32.38 -3.93 -9.79
N VAL A 72 -32.29 -2.60 -9.93
CA VAL A 72 -33.22 -1.64 -9.31
C VAL A 72 -34.69 -1.97 -9.59
N SER A 73 -35.03 -2.38 -10.82
CA SER A 73 -36.42 -2.72 -11.17
C SER A 73 -36.96 -3.91 -10.36
N ALA A 74 -36.11 -4.91 -10.08
CA ALA A 74 -36.48 -6.08 -9.28
C ALA A 74 -36.58 -5.72 -7.79
N MET A 75 -35.63 -4.90 -7.32
CA MET A 75 -35.62 -4.34 -5.96
C MET A 75 -36.86 -3.49 -5.68
N ASP A 76 -37.32 -2.71 -6.66
CA ASP A 76 -38.46 -1.81 -6.46
C ASP A 76 -39.79 -2.56 -6.31
N LYS A 77 -39.95 -3.69 -7.00
CA LYS A 77 -41.17 -4.51 -6.96
C LYS A 77 -41.32 -5.35 -5.70
N GLN A 78 -40.24 -5.53 -4.94
CA GLN A 78 -40.20 -6.42 -3.78
C GLN A 78 -40.13 -5.62 -2.48
N LYS A 79 -40.86 -6.07 -1.46
CA LYS A 79 -40.83 -5.48 -0.11
C LYS A 79 -39.55 -5.85 0.64
N GLU A 80 -38.99 -7.02 0.34
CA GLU A 80 -37.73 -7.51 0.89
C GLU A 80 -36.60 -7.35 -0.13
N CYS A 81 -35.34 -7.31 0.33
CA CYS A 81 -34.21 -7.23 -0.57
C CYS A 81 -34.04 -8.54 -1.36
N PRO A 82 -34.05 -8.50 -2.71
CA PRO A 82 -33.81 -9.67 -3.55
C PRO A 82 -32.48 -10.33 -3.19
N GLU A 83 -32.44 -11.66 -3.15
CA GLU A 83 -31.28 -12.42 -2.67
C GLU A 83 -29.96 -12.03 -3.36
N GLU A 84 -30.03 -11.87 -4.68
CA GLU A 84 -28.91 -11.49 -5.53
C GLU A 84 -28.35 -10.09 -5.22
N CYS A 85 -29.16 -9.19 -4.66
CA CYS A 85 -28.75 -7.80 -4.37
C CYS A 85 -28.26 -7.62 -2.92
N ARG A 86 -28.50 -8.60 -2.06
CA ARG A 86 -28.27 -8.47 -0.62
C ARG A 86 -26.83 -8.19 -0.25
N GLU A 87 -25.90 -8.86 -0.92
CA GLU A 87 -24.47 -8.68 -0.68
C GLU A 87 -24.02 -7.27 -1.05
N ALA A 88 -24.46 -6.76 -2.20
CA ALA A 88 -24.14 -5.40 -2.64
C ALA A 88 -24.75 -4.35 -1.69
N VAL A 89 -26.02 -4.51 -1.31
CA VAL A 89 -26.71 -3.60 -0.38
C VAL A 89 -26.00 -3.56 0.98
N SER A 90 -25.73 -4.72 1.58
CA SER A 90 -25.03 -4.79 2.88
C SER A 90 -23.61 -4.22 2.80
N SER A 91 -22.88 -4.49 1.72
CA SER A 91 -21.55 -3.94 1.46
C SER A 91 -21.56 -2.41 1.41
N LEU A 92 -22.48 -1.80 0.65
CA LEU A 92 -22.60 -0.34 0.55
C LEU A 92 -23.02 0.31 1.88
N MET A 93 -23.96 -0.30 2.60
CA MET A 93 -24.38 0.18 3.92
C MET A 93 -23.21 0.21 4.91
N PHE A 94 -22.32 -0.78 4.82
CA PHE A 94 -21.14 -0.86 5.68
C PHE A 94 -20.00 0.07 5.23
N ALA A 95 -19.83 0.26 3.92
CA ALA A 95 -18.90 1.20 3.32
C ALA A 95 -19.23 2.65 3.74
N ALA A 96 -20.52 3.01 3.87
CA ALA A 96 -20.95 4.35 4.28
C ALA A 96 -20.37 4.83 5.64
N ALA A 97 -19.94 3.92 6.51
CA ALA A 97 -19.27 4.26 7.78
C ALA A 97 -17.75 4.50 7.65
N ARG A 98 -17.14 4.10 6.53
CA ARG A 98 -15.68 4.10 6.29
C ARG A 98 -15.23 5.12 5.26
N PHE A 99 -16.07 5.38 4.27
CA PHE A 99 -15.80 6.33 3.19
C PHE A 99 -16.41 7.68 3.55
N ALA A 100 -15.63 8.52 4.23
CA ALA A 100 -16.07 9.84 4.68
C ALA A 100 -16.22 10.85 3.55
N ASP A 101 -15.55 10.60 2.43
CA ASP A 101 -15.47 11.38 1.21
C ASP A 101 -16.58 11.08 0.19
N MET A 102 -17.34 9.99 0.37
CA MET A 102 -18.51 9.66 -0.44
C MET A 102 -19.81 9.80 0.39
N PRO A 103 -20.34 11.03 0.54
CA PRO A 103 -21.56 11.27 1.32
C PRO A 103 -22.78 10.54 0.74
N GLU A 104 -22.83 10.26 -0.56
CA GLU A 104 -23.91 9.54 -1.24
C GLU A 104 -24.12 8.12 -0.68
N LEU A 105 -23.05 7.47 -0.21
CA LEU A 105 -23.17 6.17 0.46
C LEU A 105 -24.00 6.26 1.74
N ARG A 106 -23.99 7.41 2.43
CA ARG A 106 -24.81 7.63 3.63
C ARG A 106 -26.29 7.71 3.27
N GLU A 107 -26.61 8.38 2.17
CA GLU A 107 -27.98 8.44 1.64
C GLU A 107 -28.47 7.07 1.21
N LEU A 108 -27.64 6.30 0.49
CA LEU A 108 -27.94 4.91 0.13
C LEU A 108 -28.16 4.04 1.37
N ARG A 109 -27.33 4.20 2.40
CA ARG A 109 -27.51 3.47 3.66
C ARG A 109 -28.85 3.80 4.32
N THR A 110 -29.24 5.06 4.37
CA THR A 110 -30.54 5.48 4.91
C THR A 110 -31.67 4.87 4.09
N LEU A 111 -31.63 5.00 2.77
CA LEU A 111 -32.64 4.47 1.86
C LEU A 111 -32.83 2.95 2.02
N PHE A 112 -31.74 2.19 2.05
CA PHE A 112 -31.81 0.74 2.23
C PHE A 112 -32.27 0.35 3.63
N SER A 113 -31.90 1.12 4.66
CA SER A 113 -32.36 0.88 6.04
C SER A 113 -33.87 1.13 6.16
N GLU A 114 -34.39 2.20 5.55
CA GLU A 114 -35.82 2.51 5.58
C GLU A 114 -36.65 1.49 4.79
N ARG A 115 -36.17 1.10 3.61
CA ARG A 115 -36.91 0.20 2.72
C ARG A 115 -36.82 -1.26 3.16
N TYR A 116 -35.61 -1.71 3.52
CA TYR A 116 -35.32 -3.12 3.75
C TYR A 116 -34.94 -3.44 5.19
N GLY A 117 -34.84 -2.46 6.10
CA GLY A 117 -34.36 -2.63 7.48
C GLY A 117 -34.90 -3.85 8.23
N ASN A 118 -36.22 -4.10 8.14
CA ASN A 118 -36.86 -5.25 8.78
C ASN A 118 -36.47 -6.60 8.16
N SER A 119 -36.19 -6.62 6.85
CA SER A 119 -35.60 -7.79 6.17
C SER A 119 -34.09 -7.84 6.37
N LEU A 120 -33.46 -6.71 6.68
CA LEU A 120 -32.03 -6.58 6.88
C LEU A 120 -31.59 -7.03 8.30
N ASP A 121 -32.51 -7.12 9.26
CA ASP A 121 -32.22 -7.69 10.59
C ASP A 121 -31.84 -9.19 10.54
N CYS A 122 -32.16 -9.90 9.44
CA CYS A 122 -31.66 -11.26 9.23
C CYS A 122 -30.17 -11.30 8.81
N PHE A 123 -29.61 -10.16 8.38
CA PHE A 123 -28.20 -9.96 8.08
C PHE A 123 -27.53 -9.64 9.39
N LYS A 124 -27.24 -10.71 10.13
CA LYS A 124 -26.38 -10.62 11.29
C LYS A 124 -25.15 -9.80 10.88
N ILE A 125 -25.08 -8.59 11.42
CA ILE A 125 -24.02 -7.58 11.31
C ILE A 125 -22.61 -8.15 11.61
N ASN A 126 -22.50 -9.43 11.97
CA ASN A 126 -21.24 -10.15 12.14
C ASN A 126 -20.79 -10.92 10.88
N LYS A 127 -21.69 -11.59 10.13
CA LYS A 127 -21.28 -12.47 9.02
C LYS A 127 -20.95 -11.68 7.75
N ASP A 128 -21.74 -10.67 7.42
CA ASP A 128 -21.46 -9.79 6.28
C ASP A 128 -20.37 -8.75 6.60
N LYS A 129 -20.19 -8.43 7.88
CA LYS A 129 -19.05 -7.65 8.35
C LYS A 129 -17.75 -8.44 8.28
N GLU A 130 -17.78 -9.74 8.59
CA GLU A 130 -16.66 -10.64 8.32
C GLU A 130 -16.39 -10.71 6.82
N ASN A 131 -17.38 -11.02 5.98
CA ASN A 131 -17.21 -11.07 4.51
C ASN A 131 -16.69 -9.76 3.92
N PHE A 132 -17.25 -8.60 4.30
CA PHE A 132 -16.75 -7.32 3.83
C PHE A 132 -15.35 -7.03 4.40
N SER A 133 -15.12 -7.30 5.69
CA SER A 133 -13.78 -7.09 6.27
C SER A 133 -12.74 -8.04 5.69
N GLU A 134 -13.12 -9.26 5.29
CA GLU A 134 -12.28 -10.23 4.60
C GLU A 134 -12.04 -9.81 3.16
N LYS A 135 -13.06 -9.33 2.43
CA LYS A 135 -12.90 -8.76 1.08
C LYS A 135 -12.01 -7.51 1.10
N MET A 136 -12.20 -6.62 2.07
CA MET A 136 -11.32 -5.46 2.27
C MET A 136 -9.92 -5.88 2.74
N ARG A 137 -9.79 -6.97 3.51
CA ARG A 137 -8.47 -7.54 3.84
C ARG A 137 -7.82 -8.20 2.61
N SER A 138 -8.59 -8.74 1.68
CA SER A 138 -8.06 -9.22 0.40
C SER A 138 -7.65 -8.08 -0.52
N CYS A 139 -8.19 -6.87 -0.31
CA CYS A 139 -7.67 -5.63 -0.90
C CYS A 139 -6.38 -5.13 -0.21
N LEU A 140 -5.93 -5.72 0.92
CA LEU A 140 -4.60 -5.43 1.44
C LEU A 140 -3.56 -6.18 0.62
N PRO A 141 -2.40 -5.58 0.35
CA PRO A 141 -1.39 -6.22 -0.45
C PRO A 141 -0.78 -7.33 0.40
N SER A 142 -0.68 -8.52 -0.20
CA SER A 142 0.05 -9.59 0.43
C SER A 142 1.52 -9.18 0.63
N LYS A 143 2.23 -9.86 1.53
CA LYS A 143 3.68 -9.64 1.69
C LYS A 143 4.44 -9.88 0.37
N GLU A 144 3.91 -10.77 -0.47
CA GLU A 144 4.42 -11.09 -1.80
C GLU A 144 4.18 -9.94 -2.78
N SER A 145 2.95 -9.40 -2.84
CA SER A 145 2.61 -8.24 -3.68
C SER A 145 3.39 -6.98 -3.27
N LYS A 146 3.66 -6.79 -1.98
CA LYS A 146 4.56 -5.74 -1.48
C LYS A 146 5.99 -5.93 -2.00
N LEU A 147 6.46 -7.18 -2.05
CA LEU A 147 7.80 -7.50 -2.55
C LEU A 147 7.89 -7.23 -4.05
N GLU A 148 6.91 -7.69 -4.84
CA GLU A 148 6.83 -7.49 -6.29
C GLU A 148 6.83 -6.00 -6.64
N LEU A 149 5.98 -5.20 -5.99
CA LEU A 149 5.92 -3.75 -6.24
C LEU A 149 7.25 -3.05 -5.94
N LEU A 150 7.95 -3.47 -4.87
CA LEU A 150 9.27 -2.95 -4.52
C LEU A 150 10.33 -3.31 -5.57
N GLN A 151 10.25 -4.51 -6.14
CA GLN A 151 11.11 -4.94 -7.24
C GLN A 151 10.85 -4.12 -8.51
N GLU A 152 9.59 -3.87 -8.85
CA GLU A 152 9.18 -3.05 -9.99
C GLU A 152 9.69 -1.61 -9.86
N ILE A 153 9.43 -0.96 -8.71
CA ILE A 153 9.91 0.41 -8.46
C ILE A 153 11.44 0.47 -8.51
N ALA A 154 12.14 -0.53 -7.97
CA ALA A 154 13.60 -0.59 -8.02
C ALA A 154 14.10 -0.72 -9.47
N ALA A 155 13.47 -1.57 -10.28
CA ALA A 155 13.79 -1.76 -11.69
C ALA A 155 13.57 -0.47 -12.49
N GLU A 156 12.43 0.20 -12.34
CA GLU A 156 12.13 1.47 -13.01
C GLU A 156 13.07 2.60 -12.59
N SER A 157 13.48 2.60 -11.31
CA SER A 157 14.42 3.60 -10.78
C SER A 157 15.88 3.32 -11.17
N GLY A 158 16.17 2.22 -11.88
CA GLY A 158 17.53 1.79 -12.22
C GLY A 158 18.37 1.38 -11.00
N LEU A 159 17.72 0.98 -9.91
CA LEU A 159 18.37 0.61 -8.67
C LEU A 159 18.56 -0.91 -8.61
N ASP A 160 19.81 -1.34 -8.56
CA ASP A 160 20.17 -2.71 -8.18
C ASP A 160 19.88 -2.88 -6.68
N TRP A 161 18.70 -3.43 -6.38
CA TRP A 161 18.13 -3.65 -5.05
C TRP A 161 18.10 -5.15 -4.74
N ASP A 162 18.72 -5.55 -3.62
CA ASP A 162 18.75 -6.95 -3.16
C ASP A 162 17.50 -7.25 -2.33
N SER A 163 16.55 -7.99 -2.92
CA SER A 163 15.27 -8.36 -2.30
C SER A 163 15.44 -9.33 -1.12
N LYS A 164 16.55 -10.07 -1.03
CA LYS A 164 16.77 -11.13 -0.03
C LYS A 164 16.72 -10.62 1.41
N ALA A 165 17.23 -9.41 1.66
CA ALA A 165 17.19 -8.81 2.99
C ALA A 165 15.77 -8.48 3.45
N LEU A 166 14.89 -8.10 2.51
CA LEU A 166 13.49 -7.82 2.80
C LEU A 166 12.65 -9.10 2.85
N GLU A 167 12.85 -10.04 1.94
CA GLU A 167 12.21 -11.37 1.99
C GLU A 167 12.43 -12.03 3.35
N ASN A 168 13.68 -12.03 3.82
CA ASN A 168 14.00 -12.57 5.14
C ASN A 168 13.27 -11.83 6.28
N LYS A 169 13.12 -10.50 6.22
CA LYS A 169 12.32 -9.77 7.22
C LYS A 169 10.83 -10.08 7.13
N LEU A 170 10.25 -10.03 5.93
CA LEU A 170 8.82 -10.23 5.70
C LEU A 170 8.37 -11.64 6.10
N PHE A 171 9.19 -12.66 5.81
CA PHE A 171 8.80 -14.05 5.98
C PHE A 171 9.39 -14.71 7.24
N ASN A 172 10.58 -14.31 7.74
CA ASN A 172 11.20 -14.96 8.90
C ASN A 172 10.95 -14.27 10.27
N GLU A 173 10.51 -13.00 10.33
CA GLU A 173 10.12 -12.37 11.62
C GLU A 173 8.83 -12.95 12.22
N SER A 174 8.06 -13.72 11.47
CA SER A 174 6.87 -14.43 11.98
C SER A 174 7.20 -15.60 12.92
N ALA A 175 8.46 -16.05 12.97
CA ALA A 175 8.90 -17.14 13.84
C ALA A 175 9.27 -16.70 15.26
N TYR A 176 9.36 -15.39 15.56
CA TYR A 176 9.86 -14.89 16.86
C TYR A 176 8.80 -14.23 17.75
N ASN A 177 7.56 -14.08 17.28
CA ASN A 177 6.44 -13.50 18.06
C ASN A 177 5.39 -14.53 18.49
N LYS A 178 5.85 -15.70 18.92
CA LYS A 178 5.08 -16.62 19.77
C LYS A 178 5.86 -16.86 21.06
N VAL A 179 5.73 -15.95 22.02
CA VAL A 179 5.98 -16.21 23.44
C VAL A 179 4.80 -15.63 24.22
#